data_AF-A0A6C0BRS6-F1
#
_entry.id   AF-A0A6C0BRS6-F1
#
_cell.length_a   1.000
_cell.length_b   1.000
_cell.length_c   1.000
_cell.angle_alpha   90.00
_cell.angle_beta   90.00
_cell.angle_gamma   90.00
#
_symmetry.space_group_name_H-M   'P 1'
#
loop_
_entity.id
_entity.type
_entity.pdbx_description
1 polymer ?
#
loop_
_entity_poly.entity_id
_entity_poly.type
_entity_poly.pdbx_seq_one_letter_code
_entity_poly.pdbx_strand_id
1 'polypeptide(L)'
;MSFINDVFIPNYYNKLGIRRDTFLEIFKQLENKKEKNYCIIETGAARGGPNDMEGNGSSTYLFDKFVNFYDGFVISFELNKNTAKLVNSSTSKKTTVISKDSIEGINTLMDKTYFLDLLYLDSLDTKFDNDEESANHALNELKSGIFYLKNNSMIFIDDTPININYLPPWVKNDKERGQNPNYINSLKFPCGKGRKILEFIKDKKEFEIIKHEYQVLLKYNVSEVVPKTFHRTWTTKEIDYNIFKPICVESWKKYNNDYTFNLYDDNDNRNFILNYYPWFLKIYDSYEKNIMRVDAVRYFYLLYYGGIYVDLDFECFKSLDKYITKESHFITNYKDWVSNAIMISAPQQIIYKEIIVKALIPNCKNENVLFSTGPGMLSKFLLPKYSTYISSNGLSDKLFYPIKCNQPFNENYDKLDKDTVVCVHHFAGSWVNK
;
A
#
# COMPACT_ATOMS: atom_id res chain seq x y z
N MET A 1 27.61 -16.57 -4.43
CA MET A 1 27.73 -15.56 -3.36
C MET A 1 26.39 -15.50 -2.63
N SER A 2 26.39 -15.84 -1.35
CA SER A 2 25.23 -15.80 -0.45
C SER A 2 25.63 -15.00 0.78
N PHE A 3 24.92 -13.92 1.09
CA PHE A 3 25.16 -13.14 2.29
C PHE A 3 25.02 -14.03 3.54
N ILE A 4 24.06 -14.96 3.55
CA ILE A 4 23.83 -15.88 4.66
C ILE A 4 25.08 -16.71 4.95
N ASN A 5 25.61 -17.39 3.93
CA ASN A 5 26.71 -18.34 4.12
C ASN A 5 28.08 -17.64 4.18
N ASP A 6 28.27 -16.58 3.39
CA ASP A 6 29.57 -15.92 3.23
C ASP A 6 29.79 -14.84 4.31
N VAL A 7 28.72 -14.28 4.89
CA VAL A 7 28.81 -13.13 5.81
C VAL A 7 28.05 -13.36 7.12
N PHE A 8 26.76 -13.68 7.08
CA PHE A 8 25.88 -13.66 8.26
C PHE A 8 26.19 -14.78 9.26
N ILE A 9 26.18 -16.03 8.81
CA ILE A 9 26.42 -17.21 9.66
C ILE A 9 27.81 -17.17 10.30
N PRO A 10 28.91 -16.96 9.54
CA PRO A 10 30.25 -16.99 10.13
C PRO A 10 30.51 -15.87 11.15
N ASN A 11 29.91 -14.69 10.95
CA ASN A 11 30.32 -13.48 11.68
C ASN A 11 29.32 -12.99 12.73
N TYR A 12 28.02 -13.28 12.56
CA TYR A 12 26.95 -12.60 13.32
C TYR A 12 25.92 -13.54 13.94
N TYR A 13 25.58 -14.68 13.31
CA TYR A 13 24.49 -15.55 13.77
C TYR A 13 24.60 -15.93 15.26
N ASN A 14 25.76 -16.38 15.71
CA ASN A 14 25.97 -16.76 17.11
C ASN A 14 26.00 -15.57 18.09
N LYS A 15 26.14 -14.33 17.60
CA LYS A 15 26.20 -13.11 18.42
C LYS A 15 24.83 -12.44 18.62
N LEU A 16 23.80 -12.89 17.89
CA LEU A 16 22.46 -12.28 17.94
C LEU A 16 21.57 -12.84 19.06
N GLY A 17 22.06 -13.82 19.83
CA GLY A 17 21.31 -14.44 20.91
C GLY A 17 19.94 -14.95 20.44
N ILE A 18 18.87 -14.50 21.11
CA ILE A 18 17.49 -14.92 20.85
C ILE A 18 16.95 -14.46 19.47
N ARG A 19 17.60 -13.48 18.83
CA ARG A 19 17.19 -12.93 17.53
C ARG A 19 17.77 -13.70 16.33
N ARG A 20 18.72 -14.61 16.56
CA ARG A 20 19.52 -15.22 15.48
C ARG A 20 18.68 -15.96 14.44
N ASP A 21 17.65 -16.67 14.87
CA ASP A 21 16.85 -17.56 14.02
C ASP A 21 15.83 -16.78 13.19
N THR A 22 15.28 -15.71 13.74
CA THR A 22 14.43 -14.76 13.02
C THR A 22 15.23 -13.93 12.02
N PHE A 23 16.43 -13.46 12.38
CA PHE A 23 17.33 -12.79 11.41
C PHE A 23 17.79 -13.72 10.28
N LEU A 24 18.10 -14.99 10.60
CA LEU A 24 18.40 -15.99 9.57
C LEU A 24 17.24 -16.13 8.59
N GLU A 25 16.01 -16.21 9.10
CA GLU A 25 14.83 -16.37 8.26
C GLU A 25 14.57 -15.15 7.37
N ILE A 26 14.65 -13.91 7.89
CA ILE A 26 14.48 -12.73 7.03
C ILE A 26 15.54 -12.67 5.92
N PHE A 27 16.81 -12.99 6.21
CA PHE A 27 17.83 -13.01 5.15
C PHE A 27 17.56 -14.11 4.11
N LYS A 28 17.05 -15.28 4.51
CA LYS A 28 16.60 -16.32 3.54
C LYS A 28 15.50 -15.79 2.65
N GLN A 29 14.48 -15.15 3.23
CA GLN A 29 13.37 -14.59 2.47
C GLN A 29 13.84 -13.50 1.51
N LEU A 30 14.77 -12.64 1.93
CA LEU A 30 15.36 -11.62 1.06
C LEU A 30 16.19 -12.22 -0.07
N GLU A 31 17.12 -13.14 0.21
CA GLU A 31 17.94 -13.80 -0.82
C GLU A 31 17.09 -14.55 -1.86
N ASN A 32 16.01 -15.21 -1.41
CA ASN A 32 15.11 -15.95 -2.29
C ASN A 32 14.40 -15.07 -3.32
N LYS A 33 14.21 -13.78 -3.04
CA LYS A 33 13.62 -12.82 -4.00
C LYS A 33 14.52 -12.55 -5.19
N LYS A 34 15.84 -12.69 -5.04
CA LYS A 34 16.85 -12.41 -6.08
C LYS A 34 16.68 -11.02 -6.73
N GLU A 35 16.37 -10.03 -5.90
CA GLU A 35 16.20 -8.65 -6.36
C GLU A 35 17.54 -8.07 -6.83
N LYS A 36 17.47 -7.16 -7.81
CA LYS A 36 18.65 -6.44 -8.30
C LYS A 36 19.10 -5.35 -7.32
N ASN A 37 18.16 -4.77 -6.59
CA ASN A 37 18.39 -3.69 -5.64
C ASN A 37 17.35 -3.80 -4.52
N TYR A 38 17.82 -3.95 -3.28
CA TYR A 38 16.95 -4.12 -2.13
C TYR A 38 16.60 -2.77 -1.49
N CYS A 39 15.32 -2.53 -1.27
CA CYS A 39 14.83 -1.35 -0.55
C CYS A 39 14.38 -1.72 0.87
N ILE A 40 15.08 -1.19 1.88
CA ILE A 40 14.79 -1.46 3.28
C ILE A 40 14.42 -0.16 3.99
N ILE A 41 13.29 -0.18 4.71
CA ILE A 41 12.95 0.84 5.70
C ILE A 41 13.03 0.23 7.09
N GLU A 42 13.64 0.97 8.01
CA GLU A 42 13.73 0.63 9.42
C GLU A 42 13.16 1.79 10.27
N THR A 43 12.49 1.45 11.37
CA THR A 43 12.11 2.41 12.42
C THR A 43 12.99 2.17 13.65
N GLY A 44 13.64 3.20 14.17
CA GLY A 44 14.75 3.07 15.12
C GLY A 44 16.11 2.93 14.42
N ALA A 45 17.20 3.09 15.17
CA ALA A 45 18.54 2.85 14.66
C ALA A 45 19.46 2.25 15.72
N ALA A 46 20.57 1.68 15.27
CA ALA A 46 21.59 1.11 16.14
C ALA A 46 22.15 2.10 17.17
N ARG A 47 22.10 1.72 18.46
CA ARG A 47 22.61 2.55 19.58
C ARG A 47 23.94 2.03 20.13
N GLY A 48 24.17 0.71 20.08
CA GLY A 48 25.36 0.06 20.64
C GLY A 48 26.61 0.02 19.76
N GLY A 49 26.53 0.54 18.53
CA GLY A 49 27.61 0.48 17.53
C GLY A 49 27.78 -0.90 16.87
N PRO A 50 28.75 -1.07 15.95
CA PRO A 50 28.85 -2.26 15.10
C PRO A 50 29.31 -3.53 15.83
N ASN A 51 29.75 -3.42 17.09
CA ASN A 51 30.22 -4.55 17.89
C ASN A 51 29.17 -5.06 18.90
N ASP A 52 28.11 -4.29 19.18
CA ASP A 52 27.04 -4.66 20.11
C ASP A 52 25.91 -5.41 19.39
N MET A 53 26.20 -6.66 19.01
CA MET A 53 25.29 -7.49 18.21
C MET A 53 24.16 -8.16 19.03
N GLU A 54 24.36 -8.35 20.33
CA GLU A 54 23.35 -8.96 21.21
C GLU A 54 22.41 -7.92 21.83
N GLY A 55 22.90 -6.68 22.03
CA GLY A 55 22.21 -5.60 22.72
C GLY A 55 21.46 -4.62 21.81
N ASN A 56 21.70 -3.32 22.03
CA ASN A 56 20.84 -2.21 21.63
C ASN A 56 20.98 -1.84 20.14
N GLY A 57 20.34 -2.64 19.27
CA GLY A 57 19.97 -2.23 17.92
C GLY A 57 20.97 -2.51 16.80
N SER A 58 21.72 -3.62 16.78
CA SER A 58 22.67 -3.89 15.67
C SER A 58 22.04 -4.12 14.28
N SER A 59 20.71 -4.07 14.15
CA SER A 59 19.97 -4.32 12.91
C SER A 59 20.40 -3.41 11.77
N THR A 60 20.55 -2.09 12.02
CA THR A 60 20.95 -1.12 10.98
C THR A 60 22.28 -1.52 10.32
N TYR A 61 23.25 -1.98 11.12
CA TYR A 61 24.54 -2.45 10.60
C TYR A 61 24.41 -3.74 9.79
N LEU A 62 23.57 -4.68 10.22
CA LEU A 62 23.33 -5.91 9.46
C LEU A 62 22.66 -5.62 8.12
N PHE A 63 21.67 -4.74 8.09
CA PHE A 63 21.03 -4.31 6.85
C PHE A 63 21.98 -3.52 5.95
N ASP A 64 22.84 -2.65 6.51
CA ASP A 64 23.91 -2.00 5.76
C ASP A 64 24.82 -3.05 5.09
N LYS A 65 25.30 -4.06 5.83
CA LYS A 65 26.12 -5.13 5.24
C LYS A 65 25.37 -5.90 4.15
N PHE A 66 24.08 -6.17 4.33
CA PHE A 66 23.26 -6.85 3.34
C PHE A 66 23.16 -6.08 2.02
N VAL A 67 22.82 -4.78 2.06
CA VAL A 67 22.68 -3.95 0.85
C VAL A 67 24.04 -3.64 0.19
N ASN A 68 25.14 -3.72 0.93
CA ASN A 68 26.48 -3.64 0.34
C ASN A 68 26.89 -4.94 -0.36
N PHE A 69 26.37 -6.10 0.07
CA PHE A 69 26.65 -7.40 -0.56
C PHE A 69 25.91 -7.60 -1.89
N TYR A 70 24.60 -7.29 -1.95
CA TYR A 70 23.80 -7.48 -3.15
C TYR A 70 23.59 -6.23 -4.02
N ASP A 71 23.53 -5.05 -3.40
CA ASP A 71 23.02 -3.76 -3.90
C ASP A 71 21.62 -3.39 -3.36
N GLY A 72 21.39 -2.10 -3.12
CA GLY A 72 20.23 -1.62 -2.37
C GLY A 72 20.50 -0.36 -1.57
N PHE A 73 19.54 -0.01 -0.72
CA PHE A 73 19.68 1.05 0.28
C PHE A 73 18.81 0.79 1.51
N VAL A 74 19.20 1.42 2.61
CA VAL A 74 18.48 1.42 3.89
C VAL A 74 18.11 2.87 4.23
N ILE A 75 16.85 3.12 4.54
CA ILE A 75 16.40 4.36 5.19
C ILE A 75 15.92 4.00 6.58
N SER A 76 16.53 4.60 7.60
CA SER A 76 16.15 4.42 9.00
C SER A 76 15.71 5.75 9.61
N PHE A 77 14.80 5.70 10.58
CA PHE A 77 14.29 6.89 11.29
C PHE A 77 14.59 6.80 12.78
N GLU A 78 15.31 7.78 13.33
CA GLU A 78 15.74 7.80 14.73
C GLU A 78 15.54 9.20 15.34
N LEU A 79 14.85 9.28 16.48
CA LEU A 79 14.57 10.56 17.13
C LEU A 79 15.86 11.24 17.65
N ASN A 80 16.80 10.46 18.16
CA ASN A 80 18.04 10.97 18.71
C ASN A 80 19.03 11.38 17.60
N LYS A 81 19.20 12.69 17.44
CA LYS A 81 20.10 13.28 16.44
C LYS A 81 21.56 12.82 16.58
N ASN A 82 22.05 12.57 17.80
CA ASN A 82 23.42 12.10 18.01
C ASN A 82 23.57 10.65 17.57
N THR A 83 22.60 9.78 17.89
CA THR A 83 22.54 8.40 17.39
C THR A 83 22.50 8.38 15.86
N ALA A 84 21.60 9.15 15.25
CA ALA A 84 21.50 9.23 13.79
C ALA A 84 22.82 9.68 13.16
N LYS A 85 23.50 10.68 13.73
CA LYS A 85 24.81 11.15 13.23
C LYS A 85 25.89 10.06 13.38
N LEU A 86 25.93 9.38 14.52
CA LEU A 86 26.88 8.31 14.78
C LEU A 86 26.70 7.15 13.79
N VAL A 87 25.47 6.68 13.60
CA VAL A 87 25.17 5.58 12.67
C VAL A 87 25.53 5.98 11.24
N ASN A 88 25.10 7.15 10.76
CA ASN A 88 25.48 7.64 9.43
C ASN A 88 27.00 7.74 9.21
N SER A 89 27.78 8.03 10.27
CA SER A 89 29.24 8.09 10.18
C SER A 89 29.92 6.71 10.17
N SER A 90 29.20 5.65 10.54
CA SER A 90 29.71 4.30 10.71
C SER A 90 29.09 3.26 9.76
N THR A 91 28.10 3.65 8.97
CA THR A 91 27.51 2.84 7.88
C THR A 91 28.00 3.31 6.51
N SER A 92 27.72 2.53 5.46
CA SER A 92 28.06 2.92 4.10
C SER A 92 27.11 4.02 3.58
N LYS A 93 27.44 4.62 2.44
CA LYS A 93 26.58 5.62 1.76
C LYS A 93 25.24 5.05 1.29
N LYS A 94 25.06 3.72 1.32
CA LYS A 94 23.78 3.06 1.01
C LYS A 94 22.80 3.10 2.17
N THR A 95 23.24 3.49 3.37
CA THR A 95 22.40 3.60 4.56
C THR A 95 22.28 5.07 4.95
N THR A 96 21.04 5.55 5.11
CA THR A 96 20.75 6.89 5.61
C THR A 96 19.85 6.80 6.83
N VAL A 97 20.32 7.31 7.97
CA VAL A 97 19.51 7.49 9.18
C VAL A 97 19.02 8.94 9.26
N ILE A 98 17.72 9.14 9.22
CA ILE A 98 17.09 10.46 9.26
C ILE A 98 16.66 10.76 10.69
N SER A 99 17.08 11.91 11.22
CA SER A 99 16.70 12.33 12.58
C SER A 99 15.26 12.85 12.59
N LYS A 100 14.30 11.95 12.81
CA LYS A 100 12.86 12.24 12.79
C LYS A 100 12.07 11.15 13.52
N ASP A 101 10.87 11.51 13.97
CA ASP A 101 9.85 10.51 14.31
C ASP A 101 9.62 9.56 13.13
N SER A 102 9.47 8.27 13.40
CA SER A 102 9.38 7.24 12.37
C SER A 102 8.07 7.29 11.58
N ILE A 103 6.95 7.60 12.23
CA ILE A 103 5.65 7.74 11.57
C ILE A 103 5.68 8.97 10.66
N GLU A 104 6.13 10.11 11.16
CA GLU A 104 6.33 11.31 10.34
C GLU A 104 7.35 11.08 9.22
N GLY A 105 8.43 10.37 9.52
CA GLY A 105 9.52 10.02 8.61
C GLY A 105 9.03 9.20 7.42
N ILE A 106 8.40 8.05 7.70
CA ILE A 106 7.77 7.21 6.68
C ILE A 106 6.77 8.04 5.89
N ASN A 107 6.01 8.92 6.55
CA ASN A 107 5.03 9.73 5.85
C ASN A 107 5.67 10.75 4.88
N THR A 108 6.88 11.25 5.19
CA THR A 108 7.62 12.12 4.25
C THR A 108 8.23 11.41 3.05
N LEU A 109 8.16 10.08 2.99
CA LEU A 109 8.59 9.34 1.81
C LEU A 109 7.45 9.19 0.79
N MET A 110 6.23 9.67 1.05
CA MET A 110 5.04 9.30 0.26
C MET A 110 5.00 9.97 -1.12
N ASP A 111 5.81 11.01 -1.33
CA ASP A 111 6.09 11.59 -2.65
C ASP A 111 7.16 10.81 -3.44
N LYS A 112 7.73 9.74 -2.85
CA LYS A 112 8.78 8.92 -3.44
C LYS A 112 8.27 7.51 -3.70
N THR A 113 8.61 6.97 -4.87
CA THR A 113 8.27 5.57 -5.21
C THR A 113 9.34 4.62 -4.69
N TYR A 114 9.33 4.41 -3.37
CA TYR A 114 10.07 3.32 -2.74
C TYR A 114 9.13 2.13 -2.61
N PHE A 115 9.49 1.00 -3.23
CA PHE A 115 8.73 -0.24 -3.06
C PHE A 115 9.58 -1.22 -2.26
N LEU A 116 9.12 -1.49 -1.03
CA LEU A 116 9.97 -2.08 -0.01
C LEU A 116 10.15 -3.57 -0.24
N ASP A 117 11.36 -4.05 -0.02
CA ASP A 117 11.62 -5.47 0.20
C ASP A 117 11.46 -5.83 1.66
N LEU A 118 11.78 -4.89 2.56
CA LEU A 118 11.65 -5.04 4.01
C LEU A 118 11.19 -3.73 4.68
N LEU A 119 10.21 -3.85 5.56
CA LEU A 119 9.87 -2.88 6.59
C LEU A 119 10.21 -3.47 7.97
N TYR A 120 11.22 -2.94 8.66
CA TYR A 120 11.61 -3.35 10.01
C TYR A 120 11.10 -2.34 11.06
N LEU A 121 10.36 -2.82 12.07
CA LEU A 121 9.72 -2.00 13.09
C LEU A 121 10.41 -2.17 14.44
N ASP A 122 11.16 -1.15 14.88
CA ASP A 122 12.02 -1.21 16.08
C ASP A 122 12.23 0.14 16.82
N SER A 123 11.37 1.14 16.61
CA SER A 123 11.67 2.50 17.11
C SER A 123 11.52 2.71 18.62
N LEU A 124 10.47 2.13 19.24
CA LEU A 124 10.07 2.42 20.62
C LEU A 124 10.24 1.22 21.54
N ASP A 125 11.14 1.33 22.52
CA ASP A 125 11.43 0.25 23.48
C ASP A 125 10.15 -0.21 24.22
N THR A 126 9.98 -1.52 24.38
CA THR A 126 8.75 -2.09 24.97
C THR A 126 8.90 -2.46 26.44
N LYS A 127 7.80 -2.32 27.18
CA LYS A 127 7.60 -2.90 28.51
C LYS A 127 6.60 -4.05 28.38
N PHE A 128 7.04 -5.30 28.47
CA PHE A 128 6.20 -6.45 28.14
C PHE A 128 4.97 -6.63 29.04
N ASP A 129 5.00 -6.11 30.26
CA ASP A 129 3.88 -6.08 31.22
C ASP A 129 2.92 -4.89 31.02
N ASN A 130 3.32 -3.90 30.23
CA ASN A 130 2.51 -2.75 29.83
C ASN A 130 2.89 -2.25 28.44
N ASP A 131 2.59 -3.05 27.42
CA ASP A 131 3.08 -2.86 26.06
C ASP A 131 2.25 -1.89 25.21
N GLU A 132 1.16 -1.34 25.76
CA GLU A 132 0.11 -0.63 25.04
C GLU A 132 0.64 0.55 24.20
N GLU A 133 1.57 1.34 24.73
CA GLU A 133 2.20 2.45 24.02
C GLU A 133 3.02 1.95 22.82
N SER A 134 3.95 1.01 23.06
CA SER A 134 4.80 0.42 22.01
C SER A 134 4.00 -0.32 20.93
N ALA A 135 2.92 -1.01 21.32
CA ALA A 135 2.06 -1.74 20.39
C ALA A 135 1.21 -0.81 19.52
N ASN A 136 0.70 0.29 20.08
CA ASN A 136 0.01 1.32 19.30
C ASN A 136 0.95 2.04 18.34
N HIS A 137 2.16 2.38 18.79
CA HIS A 137 3.17 3.04 17.97
C HIS A 137 3.56 2.17 16.77
N ALA A 138 3.95 0.91 17.01
CA ALA A 138 4.31 -0.02 15.94
C ALA A 138 3.15 -0.27 14.95
N LEU A 139 1.90 -0.35 15.43
CA LEU A 139 0.73 -0.45 14.54
C LEU A 139 0.60 0.77 13.62
N ASN A 140 0.85 1.98 14.14
CA ASN A 140 0.79 3.19 13.33
C ASN A 140 1.95 3.28 12.33
N GLU A 141 3.15 2.81 12.70
CA GLU A 141 4.27 2.66 11.75
C GLU A 141 3.92 1.71 10.61
N LEU A 142 3.33 0.53 10.93
CA LEU A 142 2.86 -0.40 9.90
C LEU A 142 1.84 0.27 8.98
N LYS A 143 0.83 0.96 9.54
CA LYS A 143 -0.19 1.66 8.75
C LYS A 143 0.42 2.70 7.80
N SER A 144 1.42 3.46 8.26
CA SER A 144 2.19 4.38 7.41
C SER A 144 3.04 3.65 6.36
N GLY A 145 3.56 2.48 6.69
CA GLY A 145 4.42 1.67 5.83
C GLY A 145 3.71 0.84 4.76
N ILE A 146 2.44 0.43 4.97
CA ILE A 146 1.67 -0.44 4.06
C ILE A 146 1.63 0.10 2.63
N PHE A 147 1.56 1.43 2.48
CA PHE A 147 1.54 2.07 1.17
C PHE A 147 2.75 1.68 0.31
N TYR A 148 3.91 1.41 0.90
CA TYR A 148 5.14 1.11 0.16
C TYR A 148 5.38 -0.39 -0.07
N LEU A 149 4.57 -1.25 0.54
CA LEU A 149 4.73 -2.70 0.36
C LEU A 149 4.31 -3.11 -1.06
N LYS A 150 5.12 -3.97 -1.68
CA LYS A 150 4.84 -4.66 -2.94
C LYS A 150 4.54 -6.15 -2.67
N ASN A 151 4.16 -6.88 -3.71
CA ASN A 151 3.95 -8.31 -3.56
C ASN A 151 5.22 -9.00 -3.01
N ASN A 152 5.02 -9.91 -2.06
CA ASN A 152 6.05 -10.61 -1.30
C ASN A 152 6.91 -9.72 -0.37
N SER A 153 6.61 -8.43 -0.14
CA SER A 153 7.39 -7.62 0.82
C SER A 153 7.42 -8.27 2.21
N MET A 154 8.54 -8.12 2.91
CA MET A 154 8.69 -8.62 4.26
C MET A 154 8.40 -7.51 5.27
N ILE A 155 7.75 -7.85 6.37
CA ILE A 155 7.58 -6.98 7.53
C ILE A 155 8.19 -7.70 8.72
N PHE A 156 9.08 -7.05 9.43
CA PHE A 156 9.81 -7.65 10.53
C PHE A 156 9.64 -6.77 11.77
N ILE A 157 9.18 -7.37 12.86
CA ILE A 157 8.73 -6.63 14.05
C ILE A 157 9.56 -7.10 15.23
N ASP A 158 10.28 -6.18 15.86
CA ASP A 158 11.12 -6.51 17.02
C ASP A 158 10.29 -6.68 18.30
N ASP A 159 10.92 -7.16 19.37
CA ASP A 159 10.37 -7.25 20.73
C ASP A 159 8.91 -7.74 20.82
N THR A 160 8.61 -8.88 20.20
CA THR A 160 7.26 -9.48 20.19
C THR A 160 7.30 -10.97 20.55
N PRO A 161 7.70 -11.31 21.79
CA PRO A 161 7.80 -12.71 22.22
C PRO A 161 6.45 -13.42 22.13
N ILE A 162 6.42 -14.58 21.47
CA ILE A 162 5.20 -15.39 21.33
C ILE A 162 4.77 -16.09 22.63
N ASN A 163 5.73 -16.39 23.51
CA ASN A 163 5.48 -17.01 24.81
C ASN A 163 6.69 -16.79 25.75
N ILE A 164 6.57 -17.28 26.98
CA ILE A 164 7.59 -17.15 28.04
C ILE A 164 8.98 -17.67 27.62
N ASN A 165 9.06 -18.71 26.79
CA ASN A 165 10.33 -19.28 26.35
C ASN A 165 11.09 -18.32 25.43
N TYR A 166 10.39 -17.40 24.79
CA TYR A 166 10.98 -16.39 23.92
C TYR A 166 11.18 -15.03 24.59
N LEU A 167 11.00 -14.91 25.91
CA LEU A 167 11.44 -13.72 26.63
C LEU A 167 12.98 -13.55 26.54
N PRO A 168 13.48 -12.31 26.40
CA PRO A 168 14.89 -12.08 26.23
C PRO A 168 15.65 -12.26 27.56
N PRO A 169 16.97 -12.55 27.53
CA PRO A 169 17.74 -12.85 28.74
C PRO A 169 17.68 -11.76 29.81
N TRP A 170 17.66 -10.47 29.40
CA TRP A 170 17.56 -9.34 30.32
C TRP A 170 16.21 -9.23 31.04
N VAL A 171 15.15 -9.87 30.54
CA VAL A 171 13.91 -10.06 31.30
C VAL A 171 14.01 -11.29 32.19
N LYS A 172 14.41 -12.44 31.61
CA LYS A 172 14.45 -13.73 32.32
C LYS A 172 15.33 -13.70 33.57
N ASN A 173 16.46 -13.02 33.48
CA ASN A 173 17.47 -12.98 34.54
C ASN A 173 17.22 -11.87 35.57
N ASP A 174 16.23 -11.01 35.34
CA ASP A 174 15.91 -9.89 36.23
C ASP A 174 15.03 -10.35 37.41
N LYS A 175 15.38 -9.87 38.61
CA LYS A 175 14.73 -10.26 39.87
C LYS A 175 13.31 -9.73 40.01
N GLU A 176 13.04 -8.54 39.45
CA GLU A 176 11.74 -7.89 39.52
C GLU A 176 10.81 -8.33 38.38
N ARG A 177 11.38 -8.90 37.31
CA ARG A 177 10.67 -9.34 36.10
C ARG A 177 10.65 -10.86 35.96
N GLY A 178 11.58 -11.46 35.23
CA GLY A 178 11.53 -12.87 34.83
C GLY A 178 11.61 -13.87 35.98
N GLN A 179 12.22 -13.48 37.10
CA GLN A 179 12.25 -14.28 38.34
C GLN A 179 11.08 -13.96 39.29
N ASN A 180 10.22 -13.01 38.95
CA ASN A 180 9.05 -12.61 39.75
C ASN A 180 7.76 -13.22 39.16
N PRO A 181 7.10 -14.16 39.86
CA PRO A 181 5.86 -14.76 39.39
C PRO A 181 4.74 -13.75 39.10
N ASN A 182 4.66 -12.64 39.85
CA ASN A 182 3.63 -11.63 39.63
C ASN A 182 3.80 -10.91 38.29
N TYR A 183 5.05 -10.60 37.92
CA TYR A 183 5.36 -10.02 36.61
C TYR A 183 5.07 -11.02 35.49
N ILE A 184 5.50 -12.28 35.64
CA ILE A 184 5.23 -13.31 34.62
C ILE A 184 3.72 -13.50 34.41
N ASN A 185 2.94 -13.51 35.50
CA ASN A 185 1.49 -13.66 35.44
C ASN A 185 0.78 -12.42 34.87
N SER A 186 1.41 -11.24 34.84
CA SER A 186 0.82 -10.04 34.23
C SER A 186 1.02 -9.97 32.71
N LEU A 187 1.93 -10.77 32.14
CA LEU A 187 2.20 -10.77 30.70
C LEU A 187 1.02 -11.36 29.90
N LYS A 188 0.73 -10.74 28.75
CA LYS A 188 -0.30 -11.21 27.81
C LYS A 188 0.33 -11.60 26.48
N PHE A 189 0.58 -12.89 26.29
CA PHE A 189 1.25 -13.36 25.07
C PHE A 189 0.30 -13.49 23.87
N PRO A 190 0.77 -13.17 22.64
CA PRO A 190 2.02 -12.47 22.37
C PRO A 190 1.96 -11.03 22.91
N CYS A 191 3.02 -10.60 23.59
CA CYS A 191 3.15 -9.23 24.12
C CYS A 191 4.19 -8.45 23.33
N GLY A 192 4.26 -7.15 23.59
CA GLY A 192 5.23 -6.23 23.00
C GLY A 192 4.73 -5.55 21.73
N LYS A 193 5.67 -5.02 20.94
CA LYS A 193 5.41 -4.13 19.79
C LYS A 193 4.38 -4.71 18.81
N GLY A 194 4.50 -6.01 18.50
CA GLY A 194 3.66 -6.65 17.49
C GLY A 194 2.27 -7.07 17.95
N ARG A 195 1.89 -6.95 19.24
CA ARG A 195 0.60 -7.45 19.74
C ARG A 195 -0.59 -6.89 18.96
N LYS A 196 -0.68 -5.56 18.85
CA LYS A 196 -1.78 -4.90 18.11
C LYS A 196 -1.68 -5.05 16.60
N ILE A 197 -0.48 -5.27 16.06
CA ILE A 197 -0.30 -5.62 14.64
C ILE A 197 -0.92 -6.98 14.36
N LEU A 198 -0.63 -7.99 15.19
CA LEU A 198 -1.20 -9.33 15.06
C LEU A 198 -2.73 -9.33 15.17
N GLU A 199 -3.30 -8.51 16.06
CA GLU A 199 -4.75 -8.28 16.12
C GLU A 199 -5.29 -7.64 14.83
N PHE A 200 -4.60 -6.61 14.31
CA PHE A 200 -5.00 -5.89 13.10
C PHE A 200 -5.00 -6.77 11.84
N ILE A 201 -4.06 -7.69 11.71
CA ILE A 201 -3.90 -8.56 10.53
C ILE A 201 -4.66 -9.88 10.61
N LYS A 202 -5.27 -10.23 11.76
CA LYS A 202 -5.83 -11.56 12.02
C LYS A 202 -6.76 -12.09 10.92
N ASP A 203 -7.58 -11.23 10.34
CA ASP A 203 -8.57 -11.58 9.31
C ASP A 203 -8.15 -11.09 7.90
N LYS A 204 -6.89 -10.67 7.74
CA LYS A 204 -6.34 -10.09 6.52
C LYS A 204 -5.48 -11.12 5.80
N LYS A 205 -6.01 -11.67 4.70
CA LYS A 205 -5.37 -12.75 3.92
C LYS A 205 -4.08 -12.30 3.22
N GLU A 206 -3.89 -11.00 3.06
CA GLU A 206 -2.69 -10.39 2.50
C GLU A 206 -1.47 -10.47 3.44
N PHE A 207 -1.62 -10.84 4.72
CA PHE A 207 -0.51 -11.03 5.65
C PHE A 207 -0.35 -12.51 6.03
N GLU A 208 0.86 -13.03 5.86
CA GLU A 208 1.24 -14.38 6.21
C GLU A 208 2.32 -14.34 7.30
N ILE A 209 2.12 -15.05 8.42
CA ILE A 209 3.15 -15.18 9.45
C ILE A 209 4.14 -16.26 9.00
N ILE A 210 5.37 -15.86 8.69
CA ILE A 210 6.45 -16.77 8.29
C ILE A 210 7.14 -17.38 9.51
N LYS A 211 7.39 -16.56 10.54
CA LYS A 211 8.04 -17.00 11.78
C LYS A 211 7.65 -16.08 12.93
N HIS A 212 7.38 -16.65 14.11
CA HIS A 212 7.09 -15.90 15.33
C HIS A 212 7.78 -16.56 16.52
N GLU A 213 8.81 -15.88 17.02
CA GLU A 213 9.61 -16.29 18.18
C GLU A 213 9.74 -15.12 19.15
N TYR A 214 10.94 -14.55 19.34
CA TYR A 214 11.10 -13.24 19.97
C TYR A 214 10.65 -12.10 19.06
N GLN A 215 10.79 -12.28 17.75
CA GLN A 215 10.40 -11.34 16.72
C GLN A 215 9.33 -11.98 15.83
N VAL A 216 8.54 -11.14 15.15
CA VAL A 216 7.55 -11.59 14.18
C VAL A 216 8.04 -11.24 12.78
N LEU A 217 8.13 -12.24 11.91
CA LEU A 217 8.36 -12.07 10.49
C LEU A 217 7.07 -12.36 9.73
N LEU A 218 6.57 -11.35 9.03
CA LEU A 218 5.41 -11.44 8.15
C LEU A 218 5.85 -11.30 6.69
N LYS A 219 5.09 -11.94 5.80
CA LYS A 219 5.13 -11.72 4.37
C LYS A 219 3.82 -11.07 3.93
N TYR A 220 3.95 -10.01 3.15
CA TYR A 220 2.83 -9.30 2.55
C TYR A 220 2.60 -9.78 1.11
N ASN A 221 1.40 -10.28 0.83
CA ASN A 221 1.01 -10.81 -0.46
C ASN A 221 -0.09 -9.93 -1.06
N VAL A 222 0.17 -9.38 -2.25
CA VAL A 222 -0.85 -8.56 -2.95
C VAL A 222 -1.83 -9.51 -3.64
N SER A 223 -3.14 -9.26 -3.47
CA SER A 223 -4.16 -10.02 -4.18
C SER A 223 -4.03 -9.82 -5.69
N GLU A 224 -4.09 -10.92 -6.44
CA GLU A 224 -4.18 -10.90 -7.90
C GLU A 224 -5.64 -10.98 -8.39
N VAL A 225 -6.58 -11.15 -7.46
CA VAL A 225 -8.01 -11.27 -7.76
C VAL A 225 -8.68 -9.91 -7.64
N VAL A 226 -9.38 -9.51 -8.70
CA VAL A 226 -10.27 -8.34 -8.72
C VAL A 226 -11.57 -8.71 -7.99
N PRO A 227 -11.92 -8.03 -6.87
CA PRO A 227 -13.17 -8.30 -6.18
C PRO A 227 -14.41 -7.93 -7.02
N LYS A 228 -15.49 -8.71 -6.89
CA LYS A 228 -16.78 -8.45 -7.55
C LYS A 228 -17.56 -7.33 -6.85
N THR A 229 -17.01 -6.12 -6.89
CA THR A 229 -17.57 -4.93 -6.25
C THR A 229 -17.48 -3.73 -7.17
N PHE A 230 -18.58 -2.99 -7.27
CA PHE A 230 -18.65 -1.72 -7.95
C PHE A 230 -18.53 -0.57 -6.97
N HIS A 231 -17.72 0.42 -7.34
CA HIS A 231 -17.58 1.69 -6.64
C HIS A 231 -18.07 2.80 -7.55
N ARG A 232 -19.04 3.58 -7.06
CA ARG A 232 -19.59 4.75 -7.74
C ARG A 232 -19.65 5.92 -6.78
N THR A 233 -19.55 7.13 -7.30
CA THR A 233 -19.62 8.35 -6.49
C THR A 233 -20.73 9.26 -6.99
N TRP A 234 -21.35 9.98 -6.06
CA TRP A 234 -22.25 11.09 -6.36
C TRP A 234 -22.16 12.15 -5.27
N THR A 235 -22.80 13.30 -5.43
CA THR A 235 -22.83 14.34 -4.40
C THR A 235 -23.61 13.90 -3.16
N THR A 236 -24.60 13.01 -3.32
CA THR A 236 -25.45 12.50 -2.23
C THR A 236 -25.65 10.99 -2.35
N LYS A 237 -26.27 10.37 -1.35
CA LYS A 237 -26.66 8.95 -1.36
C LYS A 237 -27.85 8.63 -2.26
N GLU A 238 -28.50 9.64 -2.82
CA GLU A 238 -29.66 9.49 -3.70
C GLU A 238 -29.29 9.90 -5.13
N ILE A 239 -29.50 8.98 -6.06
CA ILE A 239 -29.18 9.22 -7.47
C ILE A 239 -30.23 10.17 -8.06
N ASP A 240 -29.77 11.25 -8.69
CA ASP A 240 -30.66 12.17 -9.41
C ASP A 240 -30.98 11.61 -10.80
N TYR A 241 -32.18 11.03 -10.93
CA TYR A 241 -32.64 10.44 -12.19
C TYR A 241 -32.99 11.45 -13.29
N ASN A 242 -33.01 12.76 -12.99
CA ASN A 242 -33.09 13.79 -14.02
C ASN A 242 -31.75 13.98 -14.74
N ILE A 243 -30.64 13.63 -14.07
CA ILE A 243 -29.28 13.69 -14.63
C ILE A 243 -28.88 12.33 -15.18
N PHE A 244 -29.08 11.27 -14.40
CA PHE A 244 -28.68 9.90 -14.74
C PHE A 244 -29.88 9.08 -15.16
N LYS A 245 -29.91 8.64 -16.41
CA LYS A 245 -30.99 7.75 -16.89
C LYS A 245 -31.06 6.50 -16.01
N PRO A 246 -32.26 6.02 -15.60
CA PRO A 246 -32.39 4.83 -14.75
C PRO A 246 -31.64 3.62 -15.28
N ILE A 247 -31.60 3.45 -16.61
CA ILE A 247 -30.89 2.37 -17.27
C ILE A 247 -29.39 2.34 -16.95
N CYS A 248 -28.74 3.48 -16.67
CA CYS A 248 -27.32 3.54 -16.30
C CYS A 248 -27.02 3.00 -14.89
N VAL A 249 -28.06 2.79 -14.08
CA VAL A 249 -27.95 2.18 -12.74
C VAL A 249 -28.47 0.75 -12.76
N GLU A 250 -29.65 0.54 -13.33
CA GLU A 250 -30.36 -0.74 -13.30
C GLU A 250 -29.67 -1.81 -14.15
N SER A 251 -29.13 -1.43 -15.31
CA SER A 251 -28.48 -2.37 -16.22
C SER A 251 -27.28 -3.08 -15.58
N TRP A 252 -26.49 -2.37 -14.78
CA TRP A 252 -25.33 -2.97 -14.10
C TRP A 252 -25.75 -4.04 -13.10
N LYS A 253 -26.81 -3.77 -12.31
CA LYS A 253 -27.40 -4.75 -11.39
C LYS A 253 -28.00 -5.94 -12.13
N LYS A 254 -28.66 -5.69 -13.28
CA LYS A 254 -29.24 -6.74 -14.12
C LYS A 254 -28.17 -7.73 -14.63
N TYR A 255 -27.04 -7.22 -15.11
CA TYR A 255 -26.00 -8.06 -15.74
C TYR A 255 -24.91 -8.56 -14.80
N ASN A 256 -24.82 -8.02 -13.58
CA ASN A 256 -23.80 -8.35 -12.58
C ASN A 256 -24.44 -8.53 -11.20
N ASN A 257 -25.46 -9.40 -11.10
CA ASN A 257 -26.31 -9.53 -9.92
C ASN A 257 -25.61 -10.13 -8.69
N ASP A 258 -24.47 -10.78 -8.89
CA ASP A 258 -23.59 -11.35 -7.87
C ASP A 258 -22.53 -10.35 -7.37
N TYR A 259 -22.51 -9.14 -7.91
CA TYR A 259 -21.59 -8.08 -7.49
C TYR A 259 -22.18 -7.24 -6.36
N THR A 260 -21.31 -6.74 -5.48
CA THR A 260 -21.68 -5.73 -4.49
C THR A 260 -21.67 -4.34 -5.13
N PHE A 261 -22.64 -3.49 -4.79
CA PHE A 261 -22.75 -2.13 -5.34
C PHE A 261 -22.63 -1.09 -4.24
N ASN A 262 -21.60 -0.25 -4.31
CA ASN A 262 -21.36 0.82 -3.35
C ASN A 262 -21.53 2.19 -4.02
N LEU A 263 -22.30 3.07 -3.37
CA LEU A 263 -22.44 4.47 -3.73
C LEU A 263 -21.89 5.34 -2.58
N TYR A 264 -20.88 6.15 -2.91
CA TYR A 264 -20.22 7.05 -1.96
C TYR A 264 -20.63 8.49 -2.25
N ASP A 265 -20.98 9.23 -1.21
CA ASP A 265 -21.21 10.66 -1.31
C ASP A 265 -19.92 11.47 -1.09
N ASP A 266 -19.99 12.80 -1.20
CA ASP A 266 -18.82 13.68 -1.02
C ASP A 266 -18.21 13.55 0.40
N ASN A 267 -19.04 13.30 1.42
CA ASN A 267 -18.56 13.13 2.80
C ASN A 267 -17.83 11.80 2.95
N ASP A 268 -18.37 10.71 2.40
CA ASP A 268 -17.69 9.42 2.39
C ASP A 268 -16.33 9.51 1.70
N ASN A 269 -16.29 10.18 0.54
CA ASN A 269 -15.06 10.33 -0.24
C ASN A 269 -13.97 11.03 0.59
N ARG A 270 -14.31 12.15 1.23
CA ARG A 270 -13.37 12.88 2.09
C ARG A 270 -12.98 12.08 3.34
N ASN A 271 -13.94 11.46 4.01
CA ASN A 271 -13.69 10.65 5.21
C ASN A 271 -12.82 9.43 4.91
N PHE A 272 -12.99 8.83 3.74
CA PHE A 272 -12.14 7.73 3.27
C PHE A 272 -10.68 8.17 3.14
N ILE A 273 -10.43 9.33 2.51
CA ILE A 273 -9.08 9.90 2.44
C ILE A 273 -8.55 10.24 3.83
N LEU A 274 -9.33 10.89 4.69
CA LEU A 274 -8.92 11.23 6.06
C LEU A 274 -8.49 9.98 6.85
N ASN A 275 -9.25 8.89 6.76
CA ASN A 275 -9.03 7.71 7.61
C ASN A 275 -7.93 6.78 7.09
N TYR A 276 -7.79 6.65 5.78
CA TYR A 276 -6.86 5.68 5.18
C TYR A 276 -5.63 6.32 4.52
N TYR A 277 -5.72 7.59 4.13
CA TYR A 277 -4.65 8.33 3.45
C TYR A 277 -4.53 9.77 3.98
N PRO A 278 -4.44 9.98 5.31
CA PRO A 278 -4.51 11.31 5.94
C PRO A 278 -3.48 12.31 5.38
N TRP A 279 -2.35 11.79 4.92
CA TRP A 279 -1.29 12.57 4.28
C TRP A 279 -1.68 13.21 2.95
N PHE A 280 -2.62 12.62 2.22
CA PHE A 280 -3.13 13.16 0.97
C PHE A 280 -4.26 14.16 1.21
N LEU A 281 -4.84 14.21 2.41
CA LEU A 281 -6.01 15.01 2.73
C LEU A 281 -5.81 16.49 2.41
N LYS A 282 -4.65 17.06 2.72
CA LYS A 282 -4.35 18.47 2.42
C LYS A 282 -4.36 18.74 0.90
N ILE A 283 -3.85 17.81 0.10
CA ILE A 283 -3.88 17.90 -1.37
C ILE A 283 -5.33 17.76 -1.85
N TYR A 284 -6.03 16.76 -1.33
CA TYR A 284 -7.44 16.48 -1.64
C TYR A 284 -8.35 17.70 -1.38
N ASP A 285 -8.22 18.34 -0.22
CA ASP A 285 -9.00 19.52 0.15
C ASP A 285 -8.59 20.76 -0.67
N SER A 286 -7.36 20.80 -1.20
CA SER A 286 -6.86 21.91 -2.01
C SER A 286 -7.35 21.94 -3.45
N TYR A 287 -7.97 20.85 -3.94
CA TYR A 287 -8.56 20.83 -5.28
C TYR A 287 -9.67 21.87 -5.39
N GLU A 288 -9.57 22.72 -6.42
CA GLU A 288 -10.45 23.87 -6.67
C GLU A 288 -11.89 23.44 -6.91
N LYS A 289 -12.08 22.38 -7.72
CA LYS A 289 -13.41 21.90 -8.15
C LYS A 289 -13.71 20.54 -7.53
N ASN A 290 -14.96 20.31 -7.11
CA ASN A 290 -15.35 19.04 -6.50
C ASN A 290 -15.13 17.83 -7.44
N ILE A 291 -15.33 18.01 -8.75
CA ILE A 291 -15.05 16.96 -9.74
C ILE A 291 -13.60 16.48 -9.68
N MET A 292 -12.63 17.35 -9.37
CA MET A 292 -11.23 16.93 -9.25
C MET A 292 -11.03 16.01 -8.04
N ARG A 293 -11.78 16.22 -6.95
CA ARG A 293 -11.78 15.36 -5.76
C ARG A 293 -12.39 13.99 -6.06
N VAL A 294 -13.52 13.98 -6.76
CA VAL A 294 -14.18 12.76 -7.26
C VAL A 294 -13.26 11.97 -8.20
N ASP A 295 -12.54 12.67 -9.09
CA ASP A 295 -11.54 12.09 -9.96
C ASP A 295 -10.30 11.56 -9.21
N ALA A 296 -9.90 12.20 -8.10
CA ALA A 296 -8.81 11.70 -7.28
C ALA A 296 -9.21 10.45 -6.48
N VAL A 297 -10.37 10.46 -5.80
CA VAL A 297 -10.74 9.40 -4.85
C VAL A 297 -10.92 8.02 -5.50
N ARG A 298 -11.33 7.97 -6.78
CA ARG A 298 -11.49 6.70 -7.52
C ARG A 298 -10.21 5.87 -7.59
N TYR A 299 -9.04 6.50 -7.65
CA TYR A 299 -7.76 5.79 -7.62
C TYR A 299 -7.48 5.18 -6.25
N PHE A 300 -7.89 5.86 -5.17
CA PHE A 300 -7.73 5.36 -3.81
C PHE A 300 -8.71 4.24 -3.47
N TYR A 301 -9.95 4.29 -3.98
CA TYR A 301 -10.90 3.17 -3.84
C TYR A 301 -10.34 1.90 -4.48
N LEU A 302 -9.84 1.99 -5.71
CA LEU A 302 -9.23 0.84 -6.39
C LEU A 302 -7.93 0.39 -5.72
N LEU A 303 -7.13 1.30 -5.19
CA LEU A 303 -5.94 0.92 -4.43
C LEU A 303 -6.30 0.15 -3.15
N TYR A 304 -7.33 0.59 -2.42
CA TYR A 304 -7.67 0.00 -1.13
C TYR A 304 -8.54 -1.25 -1.25
N TYR A 305 -9.68 -1.14 -1.94
CA TYR A 305 -10.68 -2.21 -2.06
C TYR A 305 -10.46 -3.07 -3.30
N GLY A 306 -9.78 -2.57 -4.33
CA GLY A 306 -9.85 -3.14 -5.67
C GLY A 306 -11.25 -2.97 -6.27
N GLY A 307 -11.64 -3.88 -7.16
CA GLY A 307 -12.94 -3.95 -7.78
C GLY A 307 -13.02 -3.12 -9.06
N ILE A 308 -14.20 -2.54 -9.29
CA ILE A 308 -14.52 -1.81 -10.50
C ILE A 308 -15.06 -0.44 -10.12
N TYR A 309 -14.33 0.62 -10.48
CA TYR A 309 -14.87 1.96 -10.46
C TYR A 309 -15.58 2.21 -11.80
N VAL A 310 -16.79 2.77 -11.78
CA VAL A 310 -17.50 3.18 -13.00
C VAL A 310 -18.41 4.38 -12.73
N ASP A 311 -18.42 5.37 -13.63
CA ASP A 311 -19.27 6.55 -13.50
C ASP A 311 -20.77 6.19 -13.63
N LEU A 312 -21.64 7.03 -13.05
CA LEU A 312 -23.08 6.77 -12.93
C LEU A 312 -23.86 6.85 -14.26
N ASP A 313 -23.27 7.44 -15.29
CA ASP A 313 -23.85 7.62 -16.62
C ASP A 313 -23.41 6.54 -17.63
N PHE A 314 -22.87 5.41 -17.16
CA PHE A 314 -22.66 4.24 -18.01
C PHE A 314 -23.87 3.31 -18.02
N GLU A 315 -24.31 2.88 -19.20
CA GLU A 315 -25.24 1.77 -19.40
C GLU A 315 -24.47 0.48 -19.70
N CYS A 316 -24.85 -0.61 -19.05
CA CYS A 316 -24.25 -1.93 -19.18
C CYS A 316 -25.11 -2.84 -20.08
N PHE A 317 -24.49 -3.66 -20.91
CA PHE A 317 -25.17 -4.66 -21.73
C PHE A 317 -24.80 -6.10 -21.37
N LYS A 318 -23.73 -6.30 -20.57
CA LYS A 318 -23.12 -7.61 -20.32
C LYS A 318 -22.42 -7.70 -18.96
N SER A 319 -22.32 -8.92 -18.44
CA SER A 319 -21.47 -9.20 -17.28
C SER A 319 -20.00 -8.90 -17.58
N LEU A 320 -19.26 -8.42 -16.57
CA LEU A 320 -17.82 -8.17 -16.66
C LEU A 320 -16.94 -9.42 -16.50
N ASP A 321 -17.50 -10.54 -16.03
CA ASP A 321 -16.74 -11.74 -15.62
C ASP A 321 -15.72 -12.21 -16.66
N LYS A 322 -16.08 -12.25 -17.94
CA LYS A 322 -15.20 -12.73 -19.00
C LYS A 322 -14.10 -11.73 -19.42
N TYR A 323 -14.22 -10.47 -18.99
CA TYR A 323 -13.28 -9.40 -19.33
C TYR A 323 -12.22 -9.20 -18.25
N ILE A 324 -12.55 -9.56 -17.00
CA ILE A 324 -11.65 -9.49 -15.85
C ILE A 324 -10.78 -10.75 -15.85
N THR A 325 -9.64 -10.65 -16.52
CA THR A 325 -8.70 -11.78 -16.74
C THR A 325 -7.33 -11.56 -16.10
N LYS A 326 -7.10 -10.37 -15.54
CA LYS A 326 -5.85 -9.92 -14.93
C LYS A 326 -6.14 -9.16 -13.64
N GLU A 327 -5.07 -8.89 -12.90
CA GLU A 327 -5.07 -8.11 -11.67
C GLU A 327 -5.38 -6.62 -11.87
N SER A 328 -5.35 -6.12 -13.11
CA SER A 328 -5.75 -4.74 -13.44
C SER A 328 -6.17 -4.66 -14.90
N HIS A 329 -7.15 -3.81 -15.20
CA HIS A 329 -7.54 -3.47 -16.56
C HIS A 329 -7.80 -1.98 -16.75
N PHE A 330 -7.39 -1.49 -17.92
CA PHE A 330 -7.52 -0.08 -18.32
C PHE A 330 -8.31 0.01 -19.61
N ILE A 331 -9.34 0.85 -19.66
CA ILE A 331 -10.10 1.03 -20.89
C ILE A 331 -9.38 2.06 -21.75
N THR A 332 -8.92 1.67 -22.93
CA THR A 332 -8.00 2.47 -23.74
C THR A 332 -8.19 2.23 -25.23
N ASN A 333 -7.81 3.23 -26.04
CA ASN A 333 -7.65 3.08 -27.50
C ASN A 333 -6.20 2.70 -27.89
N TYR A 334 -5.33 2.49 -26.89
CA TYR A 334 -3.90 2.17 -27.01
C TYR A 334 -3.04 3.23 -27.71
N LYS A 335 -3.59 4.39 -28.07
CA LYS A 335 -2.89 5.44 -28.79
C LYS A 335 -2.62 6.65 -27.91
N ASP A 336 -3.69 7.30 -27.47
CA ASP A 336 -3.63 8.61 -26.81
C ASP A 336 -4.61 8.74 -25.64
N TRP A 337 -5.42 7.71 -25.36
CA TRP A 337 -6.43 7.79 -24.32
C TRP A 337 -6.52 6.56 -23.42
N VAL A 338 -6.55 6.80 -22.11
CA VAL A 338 -6.92 5.87 -21.05
C VAL A 338 -8.05 6.48 -20.24
N SER A 339 -9.17 5.75 -20.13
CA SER A 339 -10.33 6.18 -19.35
C SER A 339 -10.05 6.10 -17.85
N ASN A 340 -10.47 7.13 -17.12
CA ASN A 340 -10.64 7.07 -15.67
C ASN A 340 -12.13 6.89 -15.27
N ALA A 341 -13.05 6.87 -16.23
CA ALA A 341 -14.49 6.78 -16.04
C ALA A 341 -14.98 5.34 -15.82
N ILE A 342 -14.15 4.37 -16.23
CA ILE A 342 -14.27 2.96 -15.85
C ILE A 342 -12.86 2.39 -15.68
N MET A 343 -12.60 1.78 -14.52
CA MET A 343 -11.29 1.27 -14.14
C MET A 343 -11.46 0.02 -13.29
N ILE A 344 -10.59 -0.97 -13.47
CA ILE A 344 -10.71 -2.28 -12.86
C ILE A 344 -9.37 -2.66 -12.25
N SER A 345 -9.35 -3.10 -11.00
CA SER A 345 -8.10 -3.50 -10.34
C SER A 345 -8.35 -4.45 -9.18
N ALA A 346 -7.42 -5.37 -8.95
CA ALA A 346 -7.21 -5.98 -7.65
C ALA A 346 -6.67 -4.91 -6.68
N PRO A 347 -6.84 -5.06 -5.36
CA PRO A 347 -6.33 -4.10 -4.41
C PRO A 347 -4.79 -4.06 -4.41
N GLN A 348 -4.22 -2.94 -3.97
CA GLN A 348 -2.80 -2.77 -3.63
C GLN A 348 -1.83 -2.89 -4.81
N GLN A 349 -2.35 -2.82 -6.04
CA GLN A 349 -1.56 -2.87 -7.26
C GLN A 349 -0.62 -1.67 -7.38
N ILE A 350 0.62 -1.96 -7.76
CA ILE A 350 1.73 -1.01 -7.76
C ILE A 350 1.44 0.21 -8.66
N ILE A 351 0.76 -0.03 -9.78
CA ILE A 351 0.44 0.99 -10.77
C ILE A 351 -0.44 2.09 -10.19
N TYR A 352 -1.37 1.78 -9.28
CA TYR A 352 -2.22 2.79 -8.64
C TYR A 352 -1.45 3.64 -7.63
N LYS A 353 -0.49 3.03 -6.91
CA LYS A 353 0.44 3.77 -6.05
C LYS A 353 1.25 4.77 -6.87
N GLU A 354 1.74 4.33 -8.04
CA GLU A 354 2.49 5.21 -8.94
C GLU A 354 1.62 6.29 -9.58
N ILE A 355 0.37 6.00 -9.97
CA ILE A 355 -0.57 7.02 -10.46
C ILE A 355 -0.77 8.10 -9.40
N ILE A 356 -1.01 7.72 -8.15
CA ILE A 356 -1.22 8.69 -7.06
C ILE A 356 0.03 9.56 -6.86
N VAL A 357 1.21 8.96 -6.73
CA VAL A 357 2.43 9.68 -6.37
C VAL A 357 3.04 10.44 -7.54
N LYS A 358 3.09 9.83 -8.73
CA LYS A 358 3.79 10.38 -9.90
C LYS A 358 2.86 11.12 -10.86
N ALA A 359 1.54 11.03 -10.70
CA ALA A 359 0.58 11.74 -11.54
C ALA A 359 -0.34 12.68 -10.75
N LEU A 360 -1.09 12.21 -9.73
CA LEU A 360 -2.03 13.08 -9.00
C LEU A 360 -1.33 14.20 -8.23
N ILE A 361 -0.31 13.88 -7.43
CA ILE A 361 0.40 14.87 -6.61
C ILE A 361 1.04 15.97 -7.49
N PRO A 362 1.82 15.66 -8.55
CA PRO A 362 2.44 16.70 -9.36
C PRO A 362 1.46 17.59 -10.12
N ASN A 363 0.26 17.08 -10.43
CA ASN A 363 -0.75 17.82 -11.18
C ASN A 363 -1.83 18.46 -10.28
N CYS A 364 -1.69 18.42 -8.95
CA CYS A 364 -2.73 18.88 -8.03
C CYS A 364 -3.13 20.37 -8.17
N LYS A 365 -2.24 21.19 -8.74
CA LYS A 365 -2.47 22.62 -9.01
C LYS A 365 -2.91 22.92 -10.45
N ASN A 366 -3.15 21.90 -11.27
CA ASN A 366 -3.57 22.09 -12.65
C ASN A 366 -5.06 22.50 -12.68
N GLU A 367 -5.37 23.63 -13.29
CA GLU A 367 -6.74 24.16 -13.39
C GLU A 367 -7.60 23.36 -14.39
N ASN A 368 -6.97 22.65 -15.34
CA ASN A 368 -7.68 21.81 -16.29
C ASN A 368 -8.05 20.47 -15.63
N VAL A 369 -9.34 20.25 -15.38
CA VAL A 369 -9.90 19.04 -14.76
C VAL A 369 -9.34 17.75 -15.39
N LEU A 370 -9.30 17.67 -16.73
CA LEU A 370 -8.82 16.49 -17.45
C LEU A 370 -7.35 16.17 -17.16
N PHE A 371 -6.52 17.18 -16.93
CA PHE A 371 -5.08 17.04 -16.71
C PHE A 371 -4.64 17.19 -15.25
N SER A 372 -5.57 17.55 -14.36
CA SER A 372 -5.34 17.60 -12.90
C SER A 372 -5.47 16.22 -12.28
N THR A 373 -6.62 15.60 -12.46
CA THR A 373 -6.97 14.29 -11.87
C THR A 373 -7.73 13.39 -12.85
N GLY A 374 -8.12 13.93 -14.00
CA GLY A 374 -8.91 13.25 -15.01
C GLY A 374 -8.14 12.33 -15.97
N PRO A 375 -8.79 11.92 -17.09
CA PRO A 375 -8.23 10.95 -18.02
C PRO A 375 -7.03 11.49 -18.82
N GLY A 376 -6.89 12.81 -18.99
CA GLY A 376 -5.73 13.42 -19.63
C GLY A 376 -4.45 13.25 -18.80
N MET A 377 -4.55 13.42 -17.49
CA MET A 377 -3.46 13.14 -16.54
C MET A 377 -3.07 11.67 -16.61
N LEU A 378 -4.06 10.78 -16.50
CA LEU A 378 -3.87 9.33 -16.52
C LEU A 378 -3.18 8.87 -17.81
N SER A 379 -3.66 9.33 -18.97
CA SER A 379 -3.12 8.98 -20.28
C SER A 379 -1.67 9.45 -20.45
N LYS A 380 -1.37 10.70 -20.04
CA LYS A 380 -0.03 11.28 -20.11
C LYS A 380 0.98 10.53 -19.24
N PHE A 381 0.52 9.96 -18.13
CA PHE A 381 1.36 9.14 -17.25
C PHE A 381 1.55 7.73 -17.80
N LEU A 382 0.47 7.04 -18.16
CA LEU A 382 0.49 5.61 -18.47
C LEU A 382 1.06 5.31 -19.86
N LEU A 383 0.62 6.00 -20.91
CA LEU A 383 0.92 5.60 -22.29
C LEU A 383 2.42 5.63 -22.63
N PRO A 384 3.20 6.67 -22.25
CA PRO A 384 4.62 6.72 -22.59
C PRO A 384 5.48 5.74 -21.79
N LYS A 385 5.07 5.39 -20.56
CA LYS A 385 5.90 4.66 -19.60
C LYS A 385 5.50 3.19 -19.43
N TYR A 386 4.22 2.87 -19.67
CA TYR A 386 3.63 1.56 -19.39
C TYR A 386 2.96 0.97 -20.63
N SER A 387 3.36 1.36 -21.84
CA SER A 387 2.73 0.90 -23.10
C SER A 387 2.60 -0.63 -23.19
N THR A 388 3.63 -1.39 -22.81
CA THR A 388 3.59 -2.87 -22.79
C THR A 388 2.57 -3.42 -21.78
N TYR A 389 2.53 -2.83 -20.59
CA TYR A 389 1.57 -3.20 -19.55
C TYR A 389 0.13 -2.87 -19.99
N ILE A 390 -0.09 -1.66 -20.53
CA ILE A 390 -1.37 -1.24 -21.09
C ILE A 390 -1.79 -2.11 -22.28
N SER A 391 -0.85 -2.57 -23.11
CA SER A 391 -1.17 -3.50 -24.21
C SER A 391 -1.63 -4.85 -23.70
N SER A 392 -1.08 -5.31 -22.57
CA SER A 392 -1.38 -6.62 -21.98
C SER A 392 -2.64 -6.62 -21.09
N ASN A 393 -2.92 -5.48 -20.46
CA ASN A 393 -3.98 -5.33 -19.48
C ASN A 393 -5.15 -4.45 -20.00
N GLY A 394 -4.97 -3.79 -21.15
CA GLY A 394 -5.94 -2.87 -21.70
C GLY A 394 -7.16 -3.59 -22.25
N LEU A 395 -8.34 -3.00 -22.02
CA LEU A 395 -9.59 -3.37 -22.65
C LEU A 395 -9.93 -2.33 -23.71
N SER A 396 -10.35 -2.81 -24.88
CA SER A 396 -10.61 -1.91 -26.02
C SER A 396 -11.76 -0.96 -25.71
N ASP A 397 -11.49 0.32 -25.95
CA ASP A 397 -12.49 1.38 -25.99
C ASP A 397 -13.65 1.10 -26.95
N LYS A 398 -13.48 0.28 -28.00
CA LYS A 398 -14.59 -0.11 -28.89
C LYS A 398 -15.67 -0.93 -28.17
N LEU A 399 -15.31 -1.65 -27.11
CA LEU A 399 -16.25 -2.48 -26.33
C LEU A 399 -16.85 -1.71 -25.15
N PHE A 400 -16.07 -0.85 -24.53
CA PHE A 400 -16.44 -0.17 -23.27
C PHE A 400 -16.80 1.31 -23.45
N TYR A 401 -16.41 1.90 -24.58
CA TYR A 401 -16.56 3.32 -24.89
C TYR A 401 -16.81 3.53 -26.40
N PRO A 402 -17.81 2.84 -26.99
CA PRO A 402 -18.00 2.78 -28.45
C PRO A 402 -18.39 4.13 -29.07
N ILE A 403 -19.00 5.02 -28.27
CA ILE A 403 -19.37 6.38 -28.67
C ILE A 403 -18.43 7.36 -27.95
N LYS A 404 -17.88 8.32 -28.70
CA LYS A 404 -17.00 9.37 -28.19
C LYS A 404 -17.78 10.64 -27.89
N CYS A 405 -17.28 11.48 -26.97
CA CYS A 405 -17.96 12.71 -26.55
C CYS A 405 -18.23 13.70 -27.71
N ASN A 406 -17.44 13.63 -28.78
CA ASN A 406 -17.54 14.50 -29.95
C ASN A 406 -18.38 13.90 -31.09
N GLN A 407 -19.07 12.78 -30.86
CA GLN A 407 -19.91 12.11 -31.85
C GLN A 407 -21.41 12.34 -31.57
N PRO A 408 -22.29 12.30 -32.59
CA PRO A 408 -23.73 12.41 -32.39
C PRO A 408 -24.26 11.19 -31.63
N PHE A 409 -24.53 11.34 -30.33
CA PHE A 409 -24.82 10.22 -29.45
C PHE A 409 -26.01 9.38 -29.90
N ASN A 410 -27.17 9.99 -30.14
CA ASN A 410 -28.41 9.26 -30.46
C ASN A 410 -28.27 8.40 -31.74
N GLU A 411 -27.74 8.98 -32.82
CA GLU A 411 -27.56 8.26 -34.09
C GLU A 411 -26.59 7.08 -33.97
N ASN A 412 -25.54 7.22 -33.16
CA ASN A 412 -24.58 6.13 -32.94
C ASN A 412 -25.16 5.10 -31.98
N TYR A 413 -25.90 5.51 -30.95
CA TYR A 413 -26.54 4.64 -29.97
C TYR A 413 -27.56 3.70 -30.64
N ASP A 414 -28.38 4.22 -31.56
CA ASP A 414 -29.38 3.42 -32.29
C ASP A 414 -28.74 2.37 -33.21
N LYS A 415 -27.49 2.60 -33.64
CA LYS A 415 -26.71 1.70 -34.49
C LYS A 415 -25.80 0.76 -33.71
N LEU A 416 -25.76 0.84 -32.38
CA LEU A 416 -24.88 0.00 -31.56
C LEU A 416 -25.30 -1.47 -31.67
N ASP A 417 -24.33 -2.32 -31.98
CA ASP A 417 -24.46 -3.76 -31.77
C ASP A 417 -24.32 -4.07 -30.27
N LYS A 418 -25.47 -4.14 -29.60
CA LYS A 418 -25.58 -4.45 -28.16
C LYS A 418 -25.20 -5.89 -27.83
N ASP A 419 -25.07 -6.77 -28.83
CA ASP A 419 -24.57 -8.13 -28.64
C ASP A 419 -23.03 -8.20 -28.62
N THR A 420 -22.34 -7.16 -29.09
CA THR A 420 -20.88 -7.06 -29.03
C THR A 420 -20.39 -6.12 -27.92
N VAL A 421 -21.04 -4.97 -27.78
CA VAL A 421 -20.65 -3.91 -26.82
C VAL A 421 -20.89 -4.36 -25.37
N VAL A 422 -20.01 -3.90 -24.46
CA VAL A 422 -20.10 -4.19 -23.02
C VAL A 422 -20.85 -3.10 -22.29
N CYS A 423 -20.47 -1.85 -22.55
CA CYS A 423 -21.13 -0.69 -21.96
C CYS A 423 -20.96 0.54 -22.84
N VAL A 424 -21.80 1.55 -22.58
CA VAL A 424 -21.74 2.85 -23.24
C VAL A 424 -21.87 3.98 -22.24
N HIS A 425 -21.07 5.02 -22.42
CA HIS A 425 -21.11 6.23 -21.60
C HIS A 425 -22.10 7.23 -22.20
N HIS A 426 -23.08 7.70 -21.42
CA HIS A 426 -24.13 8.63 -21.86
C HIS A 426 -23.70 10.10 -21.79
N PHE A 427 -22.53 10.42 -21.22
CA PHE A 427 -22.00 11.78 -21.12
C PHE A 427 -22.98 12.77 -20.48
N ALA A 428 -23.52 12.44 -19.29
CA ALA A 428 -24.54 13.25 -18.62
C ALA A 428 -24.07 14.68 -18.30
N GLY A 429 -22.75 14.94 -18.31
CA GLY A 429 -22.19 16.28 -18.18
C GLY A 429 -22.43 16.93 -16.81
N SER A 430 -22.72 16.11 -15.79
CA SER A 430 -23.17 16.54 -14.45
C SER A 430 -22.18 17.43 -13.68
N TRP A 431 -20.95 17.55 -14.18
CA TRP A 431 -19.86 18.32 -13.60
C TRP A 431 -19.52 19.61 -14.35
N VAL A 432 -20.07 19.86 -15.55
CA VAL A 432 -19.66 20.99 -16.40
C VAL A 432 -20.11 22.36 -15.85
N ASN A 433 -21.18 22.37 -15.04
CA ASN A 433 -21.79 23.58 -14.48
C ASN A 433 -21.69 23.67 -12.93
N LYS A 434 -20.80 22.89 -12.31
CA LYS A 434 -20.53 22.85 -10.87
C LYS A 434 -19.05 23.12 -10.61
#